data_AF-A0A3C0KNT3-F1
#
_entry.id   AF-A0A3C0KNT3-F1
#
_cell.length_a   1.000
_cell.length_b   1.000
_cell.length_c   1.000
_cell.angle_alpha   90.00
_cell.angle_beta   90.00
_cell.angle_gamma   90.00
#
_symmetry.space_group_name_H-M   'P 1'
#
loop_
_entity.id
_entity.type
_entity.pdbx_description
1 polymer ?
#
loop_
_entity_poly.entity_id
_entity_poly.type
_entity_poly.pdbx_seq_one_letter_code
_entity_poly.pdbx_strand_id
1 'polypeptide(L)'
;MICFLAGCGPGKIVVKTDDKQLSRDYKIHDEIIPVSPGVFPENQPWQTVNANLRRKVYFNDRQTIVLNEATKTSTGKDVETQYHYHELSGYVLSGNLLIRIDKNVQNIGPGGVFVIPSNVHYAVLPLDGKVSYLEIFTPTRDDLRSLPILPRFDENDVKSAIYKWYAYLDKLANVDNYLPLLANRGLVMRNPGAVIRNQEDFKAWYAGMLKKTKTNTSKVKNVTVKLDEKGYFIAEFIVSWDAITSLDEKRTFTSRQKWTLVDQGGTTPVILDTDYQETSNIVP
;
A
#
# COMPACT_ATOMS: atom_id res chain seq x y z
N MET A 1 -29.31 -55.26 8.30
CA MET A 1 -28.62 -54.16 8.99
C MET A 1 -27.14 -54.51 9.02
N ILE A 2 -26.33 -53.80 8.24
CA ILE A 2 -24.92 -53.45 8.46
C ILE A 2 -24.50 -52.65 7.22
N CYS A 3 -24.11 -51.40 7.48
CA CYS A 3 -23.76 -50.38 6.51
C CYS A 3 -22.48 -50.72 5.73
N PHE A 4 -22.48 -50.49 4.42
CA PHE A 4 -21.26 -50.23 3.68
C PHE A 4 -20.84 -48.77 3.91
N LEU A 5 -19.68 -48.59 4.55
CA LEU A 5 -19.02 -47.30 4.67
C LEU A 5 -18.63 -46.80 3.28
N ALA A 6 -19.12 -45.61 2.95
CA ALA A 6 -18.80 -44.87 1.74
C ALA A 6 -17.30 -44.57 1.68
N GLY A 7 -16.73 -44.74 0.48
CA GLY A 7 -15.32 -44.57 0.20
C GLY A 7 -14.82 -43.14 0.42
N CYS A 8 -13.55 -43.07 0.80
CA CYS A 8 -12.73 -41.86 0.77
C CYS A 8 -12.80 -41.18 -0.60
N GLY A 9 -13.39 -39.99 -0.67
CA GLY A 9 -13.14 -39.06 -1.78
C GLY A 9 -11.70 -38.53 -1.73
N PRO A 10 -11.08 -38.21 -2.86
CA PRO A 10 -9.73 -37.64 -2.88
C PRO A 10 -9.74 -36.32 -2.09
N GLY A 11 -8.89 -36.25 -1.06
CA GLY A 11 -8.69 -35.03 -0.29
C GLY A 11 -8.37 -33.89 -1.25
N LYS A 12 -9.15 -32.81 -1.20
CA LYS A 12 -8.90 -31.60 -1.97
C LYS A 12 -7.46 -31.17 -1.68
N ILE A 13 -6.59 -31.27 -2.66
CA ILE A 13 -5.22 -30.74 -2.59
C ILE A 13 -5.37 -29.22 -2.60
N VAL A 14 -5.61 -28.64 -1.42
CA VAL A 14 -5.57 -27.19 -1.21
C VAL A 14 -4.10 -26.84 -1.06
N VAL A 15 -3.55 -26.14 -2.05
CA VAL A 15 -2.21 -25.58 -1.96
C VAL A 15 -2.23 -24.55 -0.84
N LYS A 16 -1.48 -24.84 0.24
CA LYS A 16 -1.40 -24.00 1.44
C LYS A 16 -0.63 -22.73 1.08
N THR A 17 -1.07 -21.56 1.52
CA THR A 17 -0.31 -20.32 1.34
C THR A 17 -0.49 -19.47 2.59
N ASP A 18 0.50 -19.56 3.49
CA ASP A 18 0.52 -18.98 4.85
C ASP A 18 -0.51 -19.55 5.86
N ASP A 19 -0.41 -19.15 7.14
CA ASP A 19 -1.24 -19.67 8.25
C ASP A 19 -2.74 -19.34 8.08
N LYS A 20 -3.13 -18.56 7.06
CA LYS A 20 -4.51 -18.23 6.74
C LYS A 20 -5.00 -19.14 5.61
N GLN A 21 -5.66 -20.22 5.99
CA GLN A 21 -6.35 -21.12 5.06
C GLN A 21 -7.57 -20.44 4.43
N LEU A 22 -7.38 -19.63 3.40
CA LEU A 22 -8.50 -19.12 2.61
C LEU A 22 -9.02 -20.22 1.70
N SER A 23 -10.29 -20.56 1.87
CA SER A 23 -10.96 -21.50 0.97
C SER A 23 -11.11 -20.89 -0.42
N ARG A 24 -11.17 -21.74 -1.45
CA ARG A 24 -11.57 -21.30 -2.79
C ARG A 24 -12.88 -20.53 -2.71
N ASP A 25 -12.94 -19.39 -3.36
CA ASP A 25 -14.14 -18.56 -3.42
C ASP A 25 -14.56 -18.35 -4.88
N TYR A 26 -15.63 -19.04 -5.25
CA TYR A 26 -16.23 -19.00 -6.58
C TYR A 26 -17.59 -18.29 -6.57
N LYS A 27 -17.90 -17.55 -5.48
CA LYS A 27 -19.13 -16.77 -5.41
C LYS A 27 -19.04 -15.61 -6.38
N ILE A 28 -20.22 -15.16 -6.81
CA ILE A 28 -20.36 -13.88 -7.51
C ILE A 28 -20.24 -12.80 -6.44
N HIS A 29 -19.23 -11.94 -6.56
CA HIS A 29 -18.99 -10.83 -5.63
C HIS A 29 -19.65 -9.53 -6.11
N ASP A 30 -19.75 -9.34 -7.42
CA ASP A 30 -20.24 -8.12 -8.06
C ASP A 30 -21.23 -8.43 -9.20
N GLU A 31 -22.08 -7.46 -9.55
CA GLU A 31 -22.95 -7.57 -10.72
C GLU A 31 -22.14 -7.62 -12.02
N ILE A 32 -22.60 -8.42 -12.99
CA ILE A 32 -21.99 -8.44 -14.32
C ILE A 32 -22.23 -7.09 -14.98
N ILE A 33 -21.15 -6.39 -15.34
CA ILE A 33 -21.18 -5.16 -16.14
C ILE A 33 -20.99 -5.54 -17.62
N PRO A 34 -22.04 -5.44 -18.46
CA PRO A 34 -21.94 -5.80 -19.87
C PRO A 34 -20.94 -4.92 -20.62
N VAL A 35 -20.17 -5.52 -21.52
CA VAL A 35 -19.21 -4.81 -22.37
C VAL A 35 -19.69 -4.81 -23.83
N SER A 36 -19.64 -3.65 -24.48
CA SER A 36 -19.95 -3.55 -25.90
C SER A 36 -18.93 -4.34 -26.74
N PRO A 37 -19.38 -5.18 -27.70
CA PRO A 37 -18.48 -5.86 -28.64
C PRO A 37 -17.61 -4.86 -29.41
N GLY A 38 -16.33 -5.19 -29.63
CA GLY A 38 -15.41 -4.31 -30.34
C GLY A 38 -14.12 -4.98 -30.76
N VAL A 39 -13.46 -4.36 -31.74
CA VAL A 39 -12.09 -4.69 -32.17
C VAL A 39 -11.19 -3.52 -31.78
N PHE A 40 -10.14 -3.81 -31.00
CA PHE A 40 -9.24 -2.79 -30.48
C PHE A 40 -7.96 -2.75 -31.33
N PRO A 41 -7.51 -1.57 -31.81
CA PRO A 41 -6.26 -1.46 -32.55
C PRO A 41 -5.02 -1.68 -31.66
N GLU A 42 -3.92 -2.11 -32.26
CA GLU A 42 -2.66 -2.45 -31.58
C GLU A 42 -2.04 -1.28 -30.80
N ASN A 43 -2.34 -0.05 -31.21
CA ASN A 43 -1.80 1.19 -30.66
C ASN A 43 -2.61 1.76 -29.47
N GLN A 44 -3.47 0.97 -28.83
CA GLN A 44 -4.13 1.38 -27.58
C GLN A 44 -3.12 1.97 -26.58
N PRO A 45 -3.44 3.08 -25.89
CA PRO A 45 -2.54 3.71 -24.94
C PRO A 45 -2.25 2.79 -23.76
N TRP A 46 -1.01 2.87 -23.25
CA TRP A 46 -0.61 2.16 -22.05
C TRP A 46 -1.04 2.92 -20.80
N GLN A 47 -1.52 2.20 -19.80
CA GLN A 47 -1.68 2.69 -18.44
C GLN A 47 -0.36 2.47 -17.69
N THR A 48 0.32 3.53 -17.28
CA THR A 48 1.46 3.40 -16.36
C THR A 48 0.92 3.07 -14.97
N VAL A 49 1.36 1.95 -14.39
CA VAL A 49 0.99 1.54 -13.03
C VAL A 49 2.03 2.05 -12.03
N ASN A 50 3.31 1.90 -12.37
CA ASN A 50 4.44 2.47 -11.65
C ASN A 50 5.66 2.57 -12.58
N ALA A 51 6.83 2.93 -12.03
CA ALA A 51 8.06 3.10 -12.81
C ALA A 51 8.53 1.84 -13.57
N ASN A 52 8.12 0.65 -13.12
CA ASN A 52 8.56 -0.64 -13.65
C ASN A 52 7.43 -1.48 -14.25
N LEU A 53 6.20 -0.96 -14.30
CA LEU A 53 5.04 -1.69 -14.79
C LEU A 53 4.09 -0.74 -15.53
N ARG A 54 3.77 -1.12 -16.76
CA ARG A 54 2.64 -0.56 -17.51
C ARG A 54 1.76 -1.69 -18.02
N ARG A 55 0.48 -1.38 -18.24
CA ARG A 55 -0.51 -2.36 -18.69
C ARG A 55 -1.50 -1.82 -19.71
N LYS A 56 -2.14 -2.72 -20.45
CA LYS A 56 -3.41 -2.50 -21.14
C LYS A 56 -4.43 -3.45 -20.54
N VAL A 57 -5.66 -2.98 -20.33
CA VAL A 57 -6.73 -3.76 -19.70
C VAL A 57 -7.91 -3.85 -20.66
N TYR A 58 -8.40 -5.05 -20.89
CA TYR A 58 -9.56 -5.33 -21.72
C TYR A 58 -10.57 -6.16 -20.93
N PHE A 59 -11.84 -5.87 -21.13
CA PHE A 59 -12.92 -6.53 -20.42
C PHE A 59 -13.82 -7.27 -21.40
N ASN A 60 -14.31 -8.42 -20.95
CA ASN A 60 -15.52 -9.08 -21.41
C ASN A 60 -16.48 -9.13 -20.20
N ASP A 61 -17.71 -9.60 -20.39
CA ASP A 61 -18.73 -9.70 -19.34
C ASP A 61 -18.29 -10.55 -18.13
N ARG A 62 -17.34 -11.47 -18.33
CA ARG A 62 -16.90 -12.43 -17.29
C ARG A 62 -15.39 -12.53 -17.11
N GLN A 63 -14.62 -11.85 -17.95
CA GLN A 63 -13.18 -12.00 -17.98
C GLN A 63 -12.49 -10.66 -18.13
N THR A 64 -11.33 -10.53 -17.50
CA THR A 64 -10.42 -9.41 -17.73
C THR A 64 -9.14 -9.95 -18.33
N ILE A 65 -8.67 -9.33 -19.41
CA ILE A 65 -7.35 -9.59 -20.01
C ILE A 65 -6.47 -8.38 -19.72
N VAL A 66 -5.32 -8.63 -19.11
CA VAL A 66 -4.30 -7.63 -18.82
C VAL A 66 -3.06 -7.97 -19.62
N LEU A 67 -2.66 -7.08 -20.52
CA LEU A 67 -1.34 -7.14 -21.14
C LEU A 67 -0.38 -6.30 -20.32
N ASN A 68 0.61 -6.93 -19.72
CA ASN A 68 1.64 -6.29 -18.93
C ASN A 68 2.93 -6.12 -19.74
N GLU A 69 3.60 -5.00 -19.52
CA GLU A 69 5.02 -4.81 -19.83
C GLU A 69 5.72 -4.30 -18.57
N ALA A 70 6.76 -5.01 -18.15
CA ALA A 70 7.44 -4.75 -16.89
C ALA A 70 8.95 -4.87 -17.01
N THR A 71 9.67 -4.26 -16.08
CA THR A 71 11.13 -4.29 -16.00
C THR A 71 11.58 -4.83 -14.65
N LYS A 72 12.75 -5.46 -14.62
CA LYS A 72 13.34 -5.93 -13.36
C LYS A 72 13.51 -4.78 -12.37
N THR A 73 12.98 -4.96 -11.16
CA THR A 73 13.22 -4.04 -10.04
C THR A 73 14.57 -4.32 -9.41
N SER A 74 15.32 -3.28 -9.04
CA SER A 74 16.64 -3.39 -8.40
C SER A 74 16.62 -3.91 -6.96
N THR A 75 15.45 -3.93 -6.32
CA THR A 75 15.30 -4.35 -4.92
C THR A 75 15.14 -5.86 -4.80
N GLY A 76 16.22 -6.57 -4.48
CA GLY A 76 16.22 -8.00 -4.14
C GLY A 76 15.63 -8.32 -2.76
N LYS A 77 14.59 -7.60 -2.33
CA LYS A 77 13.88 -7.89 -1.07
C LYS A 77 12.85 -8.98 -1.31
N ASP A 78 12.53 -9.72 -0.23
CA ASP A 78 11.47 -10.73 -0.20
C ASP A 78 10.24 -10.24 -0.94
N VAL A 79 9.79 -11.06 -1.89
CA VAL A 79 8.63 -10.71 -2.72
C VAL A 79 7.39 -11.02 -1.90
N GLU A 80 6.72 -9.97 -1.43
CA GLU A 80 5.40 -10.06 -0.83
C GLU A 80 4.47 -10.73 -1.86
N THR A 81 3.84 -11.83 -1.45
CA THR A 81 2.85 -12.52 -2.28
C THR A 81 1.49 -11.86 -2.10
N GLN A 82 0.68 -11.86 -3.15
CA GLN A 82 -0.70 -11.38 -3.13
C GLN A 82 -1.68 -12.52 -3.42
N TYR A 83 -2.96 -12.32 -3.11
CA TYR A 83 -4.04 -13.22 -3.47
C TYR A 83 -5.32 -12.43 -3.75
N HIS A 84 -6.20 -13.01 -4.56
CA HIS A 84 -7.54 -12.51 -4.80
C HIS A 84 -8.50 -13.68 -4.98
N TYR A 85 -9.81 -13.44 -4.81
CA TYR A 85 -10.83 -14.45 -5.10
C TYR A 85 -10.91 -14.80 -6.60
N HIS A 86 -10.41 -13.92 -7.47
CA HIS A 86 -10.28 -14.14 -8.90
C HIS A 86 -9.35 -15.33 -9.19
N GLU A 87 -9.74 -16.18 -10.13
CA GLU A 87 -8.82 -17.10 -10.78
C GLU A 87 -7.99 -16.34 -11.80
N LEU A 88 -6.72 -16.71 -11.92
CA LEU A 88 -5.74 -16.09 -12.81
C LEU A 88 -5.03 -17.17 -13.63
N SER A 89 -4.96 -16.96 -14.94
CA SER A 89 -4.02 -17.67 -15.83
C SER A 89 -3.11 -16.67 -16.50
N GLY A 90 -1.80 -16.88 -16.39
CA GLY A 90 -0.79 -16.04 -17.00
C GLY A 90 -0.04 -16.74 -18.12
N TYR A 91 0.34 -15.98 -19.14
CA TYR A 91 1.08 -16.48 -20.32
C TYR A 91 2.22 -15.52 -20.66
N VAL A 92 3.45 -16.04 -20.77
CA VAL A 92 4.63 -15.22 -21.04
C VAL A 92 4.80 -15.01 -22.54
N LEU A 93 4.82 -13.74 -22.97
CA LEU A 93 5.01 -13.36 -24.37
C LEU A 93 6.49 -13.17 -24.70
N SER A 94 7.24 -12.48 -23.83
CA SER A 94 8.67 -12.23 -24.00
C SER A 94 9.37 -11.95 -22.67
N GLY A 95 10.67 -12.26 -22.59
CA GLY A 95 11.45 -12.16 -21.36
C GLY A 95 11.17 -13.29 -20.37
N ASN A 96 11.74 -13.18 -19.18
CA ASN A 96 11.66 -14.17 -18.12
C ASN A 96 10.99 -13.63 -16.86
N LEU A 97 10.15 -14.47 -16.25
CA LEU A 97 9.49 -14.22 -14.98
C LEU A 97 9.97 -15.23 -13.95
N LEU A 98 10.15 -14.79 -12.71
CA LEU A 98 10.13 -15.67 -11.55
C LEU A 98 8.71 -15.71 -11.00
N ILE A 99 8.11 -16.89 -10.98
CA ILE A 99 6.79 -17.11 -10.38
C ILE A 99 7.01 -17.79 -9.04
N ARG A 100 6.42 -17.20 -8.00
CA ARG A 100 6.30 -17.84 -6.69
C ARG A 100 4.86 -18.22 -6.47
N ILE A 101 4.60 -19.49 -6.15
CA ILE A 101 3.30 -20.02 -5.72
C ILE A 101 3.57 -20.79 -4.44
N ASP A 102 3.09 -20.30 -3.30
CA ASP A 102 3.48 -20.82 -1.98
C ASP A 102 5.02 -20.86 -1.80
N LYS A 103 5.56 -22.08 -1.61
CA LYS A 103 6.98 -22.40 -1.46
C LYS A 103 7.65 -22.72 -2.78
N ASN A 104 6.88 -22.93 -3.84
CA ASN A 104 7.41 -23.24 -5.16
C ASN A 104 7.80 -21.96 -5.87
N VAL A 105 9.07 -21.86 -6.24
CA VAL A 105 9.63 -20.74 -6.99
C VAL A 105 10.19 -21.29 -8.28
N GLN A 106 9.73 -20.77 -9.41
CA GLN A 106 10.12 -21.26 -10.73
C GLN A 106 10.34 -20.10 -11.69
N ASN A 107 11.43 -20.17 -12.45
CA ASN A 107 11.66 -19.29 -13.59
C ASN A 107 10.87 -19.83 -14.80
N ILE A 108 10.12 -18.96 -15.48
CA ILE A 108 9.41 -19.26 -16.70
C ILE A 108 9.76 -18.22 -17.78
N GLY A 109 10.02 -18.71 -19.00
CA GLY A 109 10.28 -17.89 -20.18
C GLY A 109 9.10 -17.86 -21.15
N PRO A 110 9.29 -17.35 -22.38
CA PRO A 110 8.24 -17.23 -23.39
C PRO A 110 7.56 -18.58 -23.69
N GLY A 111 6.22 -18.56 -23.83
CA GLY A 111 5.40 -19.77 -23.96
C GLY A 111 5.09 -20.47 -22.63
N GLY A 112 5.72 -20.05 -21.54
CA GLY A 112 5.40 -20.51 -20.19
C GLY A 112 4.02 -20.04 -19.73
N VAL A 113 3.36 -20.89 -18.94
CA VAL A 113 2.04 -20.62 -18.35
C VAL A 113 2.11 -20.81 -16.85
N PHE A 114 1.42 -19.94 -16.11
CA PHE A 114 1.17 -20.13 -14.69
C PHE A 114 -0.33 -20.02 -14.41
N VAL A 115 -0.84 -20.84 -13.49
CA VAL A 115 -2.26 -20.91 -13.15
C VAL A 115 -2.41 -20.75 -11.66
N ILE A 116 -3.14 -19.72 -11.25
CA ILE A 116 -3.39 -19.35 -9.86
C ILE A 116 -4.91 -19.39 -9.64
N PRO A 117 -5.46 -20.45 -9.04
CA PRO A 117 -6.89 -20.47 -8.77
C PRO A 117 -7.21 -19.60 -7.55
N SER A 118 -8.50 -19.31 -7.34
CA SER A 118 -9.02 -18.41 -6.29
C SER A 118 -8.34 -18.56 -4.93
N ASN A 119 -7.96 -17.43 -4.31
CA ASN A 119 -7.35 -17.32 -2.99
C ASN A 119 -6.03 -18.07 -2.79
N VAL A 120 -5.30 -18.42 -3.86
CA VAL A 120 -3.91 -18.89 -3.75
C VAL A 120 -2.96 -17.70 -3.83
N HIS A 121 -2.05 -17.62 -2.87
CA HIS A 121 -1.01 -16.61 -2.90
C HIS A 121 0.02 -16.87 -4.00
N TYR A 122 0.40 -15.79 -4.66
CA TYR A 122 1.38 -15.83 -5.73
C TYR A 122 2.20 -14.53 -5.78
N ALA A 123 3.33 -14.59 -6.46
CA ALA A 123 4.06 -13.41 -6.91
C ALA A 123 4.59 -13.62 -8.33
N VAL A 124 4.61 -12.53 -9.11
CA VAL A 124 5.09 -12.49 -10.49
C VAL A 124 6.20 -11.45 -10.58
N LEU A 125 7.42 -11.87 -10.92
CA LEU A 125 8.59 -11.01 -10.87
C LEU A 125 9.30 -10.96 -12.22
N PRO A 126 9.41 -9.78 -12.85
CA PRO A 126 10.26 -9.59 -14.02
C PRO A 126 11.74 -9.82 -13.67
N LEU A 127 12.41 -10.70 -14.43
CA LEU A 127 13.84 -10.97 -14.26
C LEU A 127 14.72 -10.21 -15.25
N ASP A 128 14.15 -9.74 -16.36
CA ASP A 128 14.87 -9.07 -17.44
C ASP A 128 14.60 -7.55 -17.47
N GLY A 129 15.42 -6.82 -18.23
CA GLY A 129 15.26 -5.39 -18.46
C GLY A 129 13.95 -5.00 -19.17
N LYS A 130 13.29 -5.97 -19.82
CA LYS A 130 11.94 -5.83 -20.38
C LYS A 130 11.29 -7.21 -20.49
N VAL A 131 10.09 -7.36 -19.93
CA VAL A 131 9.29 -8.60 -19.94
C VAL A 131 7.86 -8.24 -20.34
N SER A 132 7.23 -9.07 -21.18
CA SER A 132 5.82 -8.92 -21.55
C SER A 132 5.06 -10.21 -21.31
N TYR A 133 3.86 -10.09 -20.74
CA TYR A 133 3.03 -11.24 -20.39
C TYR A 133 1.55 -10.86 -20.32
N LEU A 134 0.69 -11.84 -20.52
CA LEU A 134 -0.74 -11.72 -20.31
C LEU A 134 -1.12 -12.25 -18.94
N GLU A 135 -2.13 -11.64 -18.34
CA GLU A 135 -2.87 -12.16 -17.20
C GLU A 135 -4.35 -12.15 -17.54
N ILE A 136 -5.02 -13.28 -17.33
CA ILE A 136 -6.44 -13.46 -17.63
C ILE A 136 -7.14 -13.82 -16.33
N PHE A 137 -8.13 -13.01 -15.95
CA PHE A 137 -8.87 -13.16 -14.70
C PHE A 137 -10.31 -13.59 -14.93
N THR A 138 -10.85 -14.40 -14.02
CA THR A 138 -12.29 -14.68 -13.88
C THR A 138 -12.68 -14.72 -12.38
N PRO A 139 -13.75 -14.06 -11.94
CA PRO A 139 -14.59 -13.12 -12.70
C PRO A 139 -13.83 -11.83 -13.09
N THR A 140 -14.54 -10.80 -13.55
CA THR A 140 -13.93 -9.53 -13.96
C THR A 140 -13.22 -8.82 -12.82
N ARG A 141 -12.03 -8.28 -13.10
CA ARG A 141 -11.28 -7.39 -12.20
C ARG A 141 -11.79 -5.96 -12.34
N ASP A 142 -13.00 -5.70 -11.84
CA ASP A 142 -13.68 -4.41 -12.05
C ASP A 142 -12.96 -3.22 -11.40
N ASP A 143 -12.12 -3.47 -10.39
CA ASP A 143 -11.18 -2.49 -9.82
C ASP A 143 -10.18 -1.93 -10.86
N LEU A 144 -9.92 -2.67 -11.95
CA LEU A 144 -9.03 -2.26 -13.03
C LEU A 144 -9.69 -1.38 -14.10
N ARG A 145 -11.00 -1.10 -13.97
CA ARG A 145 -11.73 -0.22 -14.90
C ARG A 145 -11.28 1.24 -14.77
N SER A 146 -10.84 1.64 -13.58
CA SER A 146 -10.28 2.96 -13.34
C SER A 146 -8.79 3.03 -13.71
N LEU A 147 -8.32 4.21 -14.10
CA LEU A 147 -6.90 4.44 -14.34
C LEU A 147 -6.10 4.23 -13.04
N PRO A 148 -4.86 3.70 -13.12
CA PRO A 148 -3.99 3.65 -11.96
C PRO A 148 -3.79 5.05 -11.39
N ILE A 149 -3.88 5.17 -10.06
CA ILE A 149 -3.48 6.40 -9.37
C ILE A 149 -1.96 6.43 -9.40
N LEU A 150 -1.40 7.26 -10.28
CA LEU A 150 0.03 7.53 -10.27
C LEU A 150 0.33 8.49 -9.12
N PRO A 151 1.08 8.05 -8.09
CA PRO A 151 1.41 8.94 -7.00
C PRO A 151 2.32 10.06 -7.52
N ARG A 152 1.95 11.32 -7.27
CA ARG A 152 2.79 12.50 -7.57
C ARG A 152 4.03 12.61 -6.67
N PHE A 153 4.03 11.87 -5.57
CA PHE A 153 5.06 11.89 -4.54
C PHE A 153 5.64 10.48 -4.36
N ASP A 154 6.83 10.40 -3.78
CA ASP A 154 7.46 9.13 -3.43
C ASP A 154 7.72 8.99 -1.92
N GLU A 155 8.36 7.89 -1.52
CA GLU A 155 8.73 7.63 -0.13
C GLU A 155 9.60 8.73 0.49
N ASN A 156 10.50 9.35 -0.29
CA ASN A 156 11.39 10.39 0.19
C ASN A 156 10.65 11.71 0.39
N ASP A 157 9.66 12.02 -0.44
CA ASP A 157 8.78 13.18 -0.24
C ASP A 157 8.01 13.06 1.08
N VAL A 158 7.49 11.87 1.38
CA VAL A 158 6.80 11.59 2.66
C VAL A 158 7.76 11.71 3.83
N LYS A 159 8.96 11.14 3.74
CA LYS A 159 10.00 11.29 4.77
C LYS A 159 10.35 12.77 4.97
N SER A 160 10.52 13.52 3.89
CA SER A 160 10.81 14.95 3.93
C SER A 160 9.72 15.72 4.70
N ALA A 161 8.44 15.44 4.44
CA ALA A 161 7.34 16.03 5.18
C ALA A 161 7.39 15.71 6.70
N ILE A 162 7.68 14.45 7.06
CA ILE A 162 7.83 14.02 8.47
C ILE A 162 9.00 14.75 9.14
N TYR A 163 10.18 14.76 8.54
CA TYR A 163 11.35 15.44 9.12
C TYR A 163 11.15 16.96 9.19
N LYS A 164 10.48 17.55 8.21
CA LYS A 164 10.14 18.98 8.20
C LYS A 164 9.19 19.33 9.35
N TRP A 165 8.19 18.49 9.62
CA TRP A 165 7.30 18.65 10.78
C TRP A 165 8.07 18.73 12.10
N TYR A 166 8.95 17.75 12.36
CA TYR A 166 9.72 17.73 13.61
C TYR A 166 10.78 18.82 13.66
N ALA A 167 11.36 19.22 12.53
CA ALA A 167 12.25 20.38 12.48
C ALA A 167 11.53 21.69 12.85
N TYR A 168 10.25 21.85 12.47
CA TYR A 168 9.44 22.96 12.93
C TYR A 168 9.11 22.85 14.42
N LEU A 169 8.80 21.65 14.90
CA LEU A 169 8.46 21.41 16.30
C LEU A 169 9.63 21.73 17.24
N ASP A 170 10.83 21.26 16.91
CA ASP A 170 12.05 21.48 17.68
C ASP A 170 12.47 22.96 17.71
N LYS A 171 12.20 23.69 16.63
CA LYS A 171 12.44 25.13 16.53
C LYS A 171 11.32 25.99 17.12
N LEU A 172 10.23 25.38 17.61
CA LEU A 172 9.01 26.08 18.02
C LEU A 172 8.55 27.11 16.96
N ALA A 173 8.60 26.69 15.68
CA ALA A 173 8.39 27.56 14.54
C ALA A 173 6.97 28.18 14.52
N ASN A 174 6.80 29.28 13.77
CA ASN A 174 5.48 29.88 13.58
C ASN A 174 4.48 28.84 13.03
N VAL A 175 3.27 28.83 13.60
CA VAL A 175 2.17 27.93 13.26
C VAL A 175 1.85 27.92 11.75
N ASP A 176 2.01 29.05 11.07
CA ASP A 176 1.74 29.18 9.64
C ASP A 176 2.63 28.28 8.78
N ASN A 177 3.81 27.89 9.29
CA ASN A 177 4.70 26.95 8.60
C ASN A 177 4.14 25.52 8.56
N TYR A 178 3.25 25.15 9.49
CA TYR A 178 2.68 23.82 9.57
C TYR A 178 1.46 23.66 8.67
N LEU A 179 0.69 24.74 8.43
CA LEU A 179 -0.57 24.67 7.70
C LEU A 179 -0.42 24.05 6.30
N PRO A 180 0.65 24.33 5.51
CA PRO A 180 0.88 23.68 4.23
C PRO A 180 1.15 22.17 4.32
N LEU A 181 1.48 21.65 5.50
CA LEU A 181 1.68 20.21 5.75
C LEU A 181 0.40 19.51 6.21
N LEU A 182 -0.69 20.23 6.44
CA LEU A 182 -1.94 19.68 6.99
C LEU A 182 -3.04 19.66 5.92
N ALA A 183 -3.77 18.54 5.83
CA ALA A 183 -4.89 18.42 4.92
C ALA A 183 -5.94 19.51 5.17
N ASN A 184 -6.44 20.12 4.10
CA ASN A 184 -7.47 21.18 4.19
C ASN A 184 -8.87 20.62 4.53
N ARG A 185 -9.08 19.32 4.35
CA ARG A 185 -10.33 18.60 4.57
C ARG A 185 -10.04 17.22 5.12
N GLY A 186 -10.85 16.79 6.08
CA GLY A 186 -10.76 15.46 6.68
C GLY A 186 -9.57 15.25 7.61
N LEU A 187 -8.87 16.32 8.02
CA LEU A 187 -7.76 16.24 8.96
C LEU A 187 -8.22 15.60 10.28
N VAL A 188 -7.50 14.61 10.78
CA VAL A 188 -7.72 14.06 12.13
C VAL A 188 -6.38 13.72 12.77
N MET A 189 -5.92 14.53 13.72
CA MET A 189 -4.72 14.21 14.49
C MET A 189 -5.08 13.82 15.92
N ARG A 190 -4.60 12.66 16.34
CA ARG A 190 -4.70 12.19 17.72
C ARG A 190 -3.42 12.53 18.44
N ASN A 191 -3.53 13.43 19.41
CA ASN A 191 -2.45 13.82 20.30
C ASN A 191 -2.82 13.44 21.75
N PRO A 192 -1.84 13.36 22.66
CA PRO A 192 -2.14 13.15 24.07
C PRO A 192 -3.14 14.18 24.61
N GLY A 193 -4.32 13.70 24.98
CA GLY A 193 -5.40 14.53 25.55
C GLY A 193 -6.09 15.49 24.57
N ALA A 194 -5.86 15.38 23.25
CA ALA A 194 -6.50 16.23 22.26
C ALA A 194 -6.75 15.50 20.94
N VAL A 195 -7.85 15.84 20.27
CA VAL A 195 -8.12 15.40 18.89
C VAL A 195 -8.36 16.63 18.03
N ILE A 196 -7.49 16.84 17.06
CA ILE A 196 -7.46 18.00 16.17
C ILE A 196 -8.15 17.60 14.87
N ARG A 197 -9.21 18.31 14.46
CA ARG A 197 -10.04 17.91 13.29
C ARG A 197 -9.89 18.81 12.07
N ASN A 198 -9.17 19.92 12.22
CA ASN A 198 -8.97 20.89 11.16
C ASN A 198 -7.77 21.80 11.51
N GLN A 199 -7.39 22.68 10.58
CA GLN A 199 -6.26 23.58 10.74
C GLN A 199 -6.46 24.64 11.84
N GLU A 200 -7.70 25.07 12.12
CA GLU A 200 -7.98 26.02 13.19
C GLU A 200 -7.86 25.36 14.58
N ASP A 201 -8.35 24.13 14.73
CA ASP A 201 -8.12 23.31 15.93
C ASP A 201 -6.61 23.15 16.18
N PHE A 202 -5.83 22.92 15.11
CA PHE A 202 -4.38 22.78 15.20
C PHE A 202 -3.74 24.07 15.71
N LYS A 203 -4.13 25.23 15.16
CA LYS A 203 -3.62 26.53 15.61
C LYS A 203 -3.89 26.77 17.09
N ALA A 204 -5.12 26.51 17.53
CA ALA A 204 -5.51 26.68 18.93
C ALA A 204 -4.71 25.75 19.86
N TRP A 205 -4.59 24.47 19.48
CA TRP A 205 -3.80 23.49 20.23
C TRP A 205 -2.33 23.88 20.30
N TYR A 206 -1.73 24.26 19.17
CA TYR A 206 -0.31 24.61 19.08
C TYR A 206 0.02 25.86 19.90
N ALA A 207 -0.84 26.88 19.87
CA ALA A 207 -0.70 28.07 20.72
C ALA A 207 -0.72 27.72 22.22
N GLY A 208 -1.54 26.75 22.63
CA GLY A 208 -1.56 26.23 24.00
C GLY A 208 -0.29 25.46 24.36
N MET A 209 0.26 24.69 23.42
CA MET A 209 1.51 23.95 23.59
C MET A 209 2.71 24.90 23.73
N LEU A 210 2.81 25.94 22.90
CA LEU A 210 3.90 26.94 22.96
C LEU A 210 4.00 27.64 24.31
N LYS A 211 2.87 27.94 24.96
CA LYS A 211 2.88 28.56 26.31
C LYS A 211 3.51 27.66 27.38
N LYS A 212 3.46 26.34 27.18
CA LYS A 212 3.88 25.35 28.16
C LYS A 212 5.28 24.80 27.91
N THR A 213 5.88 25.08 26.75
CA THR A 213 7.11 24.45 26.28
C THR A 213 8.21 25.48 26.10
N LYS A 214 9.35 25.27 26.75
CA LYS A 214 10.53 26.13 26.67
C LYS A 214 11.51 25.62 25.60
N THR A 215 11.75 24.32 25.58
CA THR A 215 12.59 23.67 24.57
C THR A 215 11.93 22.39 24.08
N ASN A 216 12.29 21.99 22.87
CA ASN A 216 11.76 20.79 22.23
C ASN A 216 12.86 20.15 21.38
N THR A 217 12.99 18.84 21.44
CA THR A 217 13.95 18.08 20.64
C THR A 217 13.38 16.72 20.30
N SER A 218 13.45 16.37 19.02
CA SER A 218 12.86 15.16 18.48
C SER A 218 13.88 14.35 17.69
N LYS A 219 13.83 13.02 17.84
CA LYS A 219 14.63 12.08 17.06
C LYS A 219 13.72 11.07 16.38
N VAL A 220 13.55 11.23 15.07
CA VAL A 220 12.77 10.32 14.21
C VAL A 220 13.65 9.16 13.76
N LYS A 221 13.16 7.93 13.94
CA LYS A 221 13.85 6.68 13.57
C LYS A 221 12.88 5.70 12.90
N ASN A 222 13.45 4.75 12.16
CA ASN A 222 12.74 3.59 11.58
C ASN A 222 11.52 3.98 10.74
N VAL A 223 11.66 5.01 9.89
CA VAL A 223 10.57 5.44 9.01
C VAL A 223 10.35 4.42 7.90
N THR A 224 9.18 3.81 7.89
CA THR A 224 8.67 2.99 6.78
C THR A 224 7.49 3.72 6.13
N VAL A 225 7.39 3.63 4.81
CA VAL A 225 6.28 4.24 4.05
C VAL A 225 5.74 3.19 3.09
N LYS A 226 4.42 3.03 3.07
CA LYS A 226 3.70 2.19 2.11
C LYS A 226 2.64 3.02 1.40
N LEU A 227 2.46 2.80 0.10
CA LEU A 227 1.33 3.35 -0.65
C LEU A 227 0.18 2.34 -0.57
N ASP A 228 -1.02 2.78 -0.21
CA ASP A 228 -2.22 1.96 -0.24
C ASP A 228 -2.92 1.98 -1.61
N GLU A 229 -3.94 1.14 -1.77
CA GLU A 229 -4.71 1.02 -3.01
C GLU A 229 -5.47 2.30 -3.40
N LYS A 230 -5.68 3.22 -2.45
CA LYS A 230 -6.34 4.51 -2.65
C LYS A 230 -5.34 5.63 -2.99
N GLY A 231 -4.05 5.31 -3.05
CA GLY A 231 -2.98 6.27 -3.29
C GLY A 231 -2.59 7.06 -2.05
N TYR A 232 -2.94 6.60 -0.85
CA TYR A 232 -2.55 7.22 0.42
C TYR A 232 -1.21 6.65 0.89
N PHE A 233 -0.37 7.51 1.44
CA PHE A 233 0.89 7.11 2.04
C PHE A 233 0.69 6.82 3.52
N ILE A 234 0.91 5.57 3.91
CA ILE A 234 0.90 5.12 5.29
C ILE A 234 2.35 5.09 5.78
N ALA A 235 2.70 6.02 6.66
CA ALA A 235 4.01 6.11 7.28
C ALA A 235 3.96 5.60 8.72
N GLU A 236 4.87 4.69 9.08
CA GLU A 236 5.06 4.23 10.45
C GLU A 236 6.49 4.52 10.89
N PHE A 237 6.66 5.07 12.09
CA PHE A 237 7.97 5.46 12.59
C PHE A 237 7.99 5.59 14.12
N ILE A 238 9.20 5.72 14.67
CA ILE A 238 9.43 5.92 16.10
C ILE A 238 9.96 7.34 16.31
N VAL A 239 9.43 8.02 17.33
CA VAL A 239 9.95 9.32 17.77
C VAL A 239 10.29 9.27 19.23
N SER A 240 11.56 9.56 19.54
CA SER A 240 11.98 9.93 20.88
C SER A 240 11.90 11.44 21.02
N TRP A 241 11.17 11.90 22.02
CA TRP A 241 10.88 13.32 22.26
C TRP A 241 11.38 13.72 23.64
N ASP A 242 12.10 14.83 23.69
CA ASP A 242 12.61 15.47 24.90
C ASP A 242 12.16 16.93 24.92
N ALA A 243 11.66 17.40 26.06
CA ALA A 243 11.32 18.80 26.25
C ALA A 243 11.57 19.29 27.68
N ILE A 244 11.79 20.59 27.78
CA ILE A 244 11.74 21.32 29.04
C ILE A 244 10.49 22.19 28.99
N THR A 245 9.64 22.08 30.02
CA THR A 245 8.44 22.91 30.13
C THR A 245 8.78 24.33 30.58
N SER A 246 7.82 25.24 30.47
CA SER A 246 7.92 26.60 31.04
C SER A 246 8.14 26.62 32.57
N LEU A 247 7.83 25.52 33.27
CA LEU A 247 8.07 25.33 34.71
C LEU A 247 9.41 24.61 34.99
N ASP A 248 10.31 24.54 34.01
CA ASP A 248 11.60 23.84 34.06
C ASP A 248 11.52 22.32 34.37
N GLU A 249 10.33 21.72 34.22
CA GLU A 249 10.19 20.25 34.28
C GLU A 249 10.73 19.60 33.01
N LYS A 250 11.56 18.58 33.16
CA LYS A 250 12.00 17.72 32.05
C LYS A 250 10.95 16.66 31.75
N ARG A 251 10.59 16.53 30.48
CA ARG A 251 9.67 15.49 29.97
C ARG A 251 10.37 14.72 28.86
N THR A 252 10.30 13.40 28.93
CA THR A 252 10.85 12.51 27.90
C THR A 252 9.86 11.38 27.68
N PHE A 253 9.56 11.07 26.41
CA PHE A 253 8.86 9.85 26.07
C PHE A 253 9.27 9.39 24.67
N THR A 254 9.02 8.11 24.40
CA THR A 254 9.13 7.56 23.05
C THR A 254 7.74 7.14 22.60
N SER A 255 7.44 7.35 21.33
CA SER A 255 6.15 6.97 20.75
C SER A 255 6.33 6.31 19.39
N ARG A 256 5.44 5.35 19.11
CA ARG A 256 5.18 4.88 17.76
C ARG A 256 4.16 5.80 17.12
N GLN A 257 4.46 6.25 15.91
CA GLN A 257 3.62 7.12 15.11
C GLN A 257 3.12 6.35 13.90
N LYS A 258 1.85 6.54 13.57
CA LYS A 258 1.26 6.07 12.31
C LYS A 258 0.55 7.23 11.64
N TRP A 259 1.06 7.68 10.51
CA TRP A 259 0.54 8.83 9.79
C TRP A 259 0.01 8.41 8.43
N THR A 260 -1.12 8.98 8.03
CA THR A 260 -1.66 8.90 6.68
C THR A 260 -1.43 10.24 6.00
N LEU A 261 -0.71 10.24 4.88
CA LEU A 261 -0.48 11.42 4.05
C LEU A 261 -1.11 11.24 2.67
N VAL A 262 -1.58 12.33 2.09
CA VAL A 262 -2.30 12.33 0.81
C VAL A 262 -1.84 13.46 -0.09
N ASP A 263 -2.07 13.30 -1.39
CA ASP A 263 -1.90 14.38 -2.36
C ASP A 263 -3.17 15.25 -2.43
N GLN A 264 -3.02 16.55 -2.21
CA GLN A 264 -4.08 17.55 -2.39
C GLN A 264 -3.71 18.62 -3.44
N GLY A 265 -2.82 18.28 -4.38
CA GLY A 265 -2.43 19.12 -5.51
C GLY A 265 -1.26 20.06 -5.24
N GLY A 266 -0.73 20.11 -4.01
CA GLY A 266 0.38 20.95 -3.59
C GLY A 266 1.77 20.42 -3.99
N THR A 267 2.83 21.01 -3.42
CA THR A 267 4.23 20.61 -3.68
C THR A 267 4.78 19.56 -2.72
N THR A 268 3.97 19.11 -1.76
CA THR A 268 4.34 18.11 -0.75
C THR A 268 3.09 17.32 -0.35
N PRO A 269 3.22 16.03 0.02
CA PRO A 269 2.10 15.29 0.60
C PRO A 269 1.70 15.92 1.93
N VAL A 270 0.39 15.97 2.19
CA VAL A 270 -0.17 16.59 3.40
C VAL A 270 -0.67 15.53 4.37
N ILE A 271 -0.50 15.79 5.66
CA ILE A 271 -0.95 14.93 6.75
C ILE A 271 -2.48 14.97 6.80
N LEU A 272 -3.11 13.81 6.59
CA LEU A 272 -4.56 13.63 6.68
C LEU A 272 -4.96 13.07 8.05
N ASP A 273 -4.25 12.06 8.54
CA ASP A 273 -4.55 11.41 9.81
C ASP A 273 -3.26 11.08 10.56
N THR A 274 -3.27 11.24 11.88
CA THR A 274 -2.18 10.76 12.72
C THR A 274 -2.71 10.01 13.92
N ASP A 275 -2.11 8.86 14.17
CA ASP A 275 -2.28 8.10 15.40
C ASP A 275 -0.94 7.97 16.13
N TYR A 276 -1.00 7.91 17.45
CA TYR A 276 0.17 7.78 18.29
C TYR A 276 -0.07 6.74 19.39
N GLN A 277 0.99 6.00 19.70
CA GLN A 277 1.03 5.13 20.86
C GLN A 277 2.28 5.45 21.66
N GLU A 278 2.11 5.94 22.89
CA GLU A 278 3.24 6.10 23.80
C GLU A 278 3.79 4.73 24.17
N THR A 279 5.10 4.58 24.05
CA THR A 279 5.84 3.38 24.40
C THR A 279 6.94 3.81 25.36
N SER A 280 6.60 3.94 26.64
CA SER A 280 7.53 4.40 27.69
C SER A 280 8.63 3.37 28.02
N ASN A 281 8.69 2.23 27.32
CA ASN A 281 9.75 1.23 27.40
C ASN A 281 10.12 0.73 25.99
N ILE A 282 11.22 1.22 25.42
CA ILE A 282 11.94 0.47 24.38
C ILE A 282 13.35 0.26 24.91
N VAL A 283 13.55 -0.86 25.60
CA VAL A 283 14.86 -1.52 25.69
C VAL A 283 15.10 -2.15 24.31
N PRO A 284 16.31 -2.02 23.73
CA PRO A 284 16.62 -2.47 22.37
C PRO A 284 16.19 -3.91 22.05
#